data_AF-A0A3Q9I6Q9-F1
#
_entry.id   AF-A0A3Q9I6Q9-F1
#
_cell.length_a   1.000
_cell.length_b   1.000
_cell.length_c   1.000
_cell.angle_alpha   90.00
_cell.angle_beta   90.00
_cell.angle_gamma   90.00
#
_symmetry.space_group_name_H-M   'P 1'
#
loop_
_entity.id
_entity.type
_entity.pdbx_description
1 polymer ?
#
loop_
_entity_poly.entity_id
_entity_poly.type
_entity_poly.pdbx_seq_one_letter_code
_entity_poly.pdbx_strand_id
1 'polypeptide(L)'
;MVKHRGRHRQPVLAPTGAALQRIACQMLPFYKAIACNRKYAAAWSRAVVSADLDAMIKLLCKVSPVLGRHGLGTNAIGYFISFAIHKSSYLNGVTIPPGTVRFKFETAAHRAMTRAILPLYRRLACQRSFADRLARAIRCHNKSLAIALIRSTIRSSALKAVHIDHTGFGLSSKFPFSKHVYQNLLFLEFEK
;
A
#
# COMPACT_ATOMS: atom_id res chain seq x y z
N MET A 1 -13.10 -38.79 -29.97
CA MET A 1 -12.31 -37.66 -30.52
C MET A 1 -13.10 -36.38 -30.30
N VAL A 2 -12.66 -35.27 -29.72
CA VAL A 2 -11.43 -34.81 -29.05
C VAL A 2 -11.90 -33.78 -27.99
N LYS A 3 -11.35 -33.85 -26.78
CA LYS A 3 -11.54 -32.85 -25.71
C LYS A 3 -10.73 -31.59 -26.06
N HIS A 4 -11.38 -30.42 -26.11
CA HIS A 4 -10.67 -29.14 -25.97
C HIS A 4 -11.15 -28.39 -24.72
N ARG A 5 -10.61 -28.79 -23.55
CA ARG A 5 -10.54 -27.93 -22.38
C ARG A 5 -9.41 -26.92 -22.60
N GLY A 6 -9.71 -25.83 -23.27
CA GLY A 6 -8.86 -24.63 -23.24
C GLY A 6 -8.95 -23.98 -21.87
N ARG A 7 -8.19 -24.46 -20.88
CA ARG A 7 -7.85 -23.63 -19.72
C ARG A 7 -6.94 -22.52 -20.25
N HIS A 8 -7.53 -21.40 -20.66
CA HIS A 8 -6.80 -20.13 -20.70
C HIS A 8 -6.30 -19.89 -19.27
N ARG A 9 -5.06 -20.29 -18.99
CA ARG A 9 -4.32 -19.75 -17.86
C ARG A 9 -4.08 -18.29 -18.21
N GLN A 10 -4.99 -17.41 -17.80
CA GLN A 10 -4.63 -16.01 -17.63
C GLN A 10 -3.31 -16.01 -16.83
N PRO A 11 -2.25 -15.36 -17.30
CA PRO A 11 -1.02 -15.25 -16.53
C PRO A 11 -1.43 -14.61 -15.20
N VAL A 12 -1.26 -15.35 -14.11
CA VAL A 12 -1.66 -14.88 -12.78
C VAL A 12 -0.88 -13.60 -12.53
N LEU A 13 -1.58 -12.47 -12.56
CA LEU A 13 -1.13 -11.11 -12.32
C LEU A 13 -0.79 -10.92 -10.82
N ALA A 14 0.11 -11.77 -10.32
CA ALA A 14 0.54 -11.78 -8.93
C ALA A 14 1.88 -11.04 -8.75
N PRO A 15 2.11 -10.41 -7.60
CA PRO A 15 3.34 -9.71 -7.32
C PRO A 15 4.55 -10.65 -7.36
N THR A 16 5.67 -10.15 -7.90
CA THR A 16 6.99 -10.75 -7.73
C THR A 16 7.69 -10.14 -6.51
N GLY A 17 8.67 -10.84 -5.92
CA GLY A 17 9.43 -10.27 -4.81
C GLY A 17 10.19 -9.02 -5.23
N ALA A 18 10.72 -8.98 -6.45
CA ALA A 18 11.35 -7.80 -7.03
C ALA A 18 10.37 -6.60 -7.15
N ALA A 19 9.12 -6.83 -7.54
CA ALA A 19 8.11 -5.79 -7.59
C ALA A 19 7.81 -5.24 -6.19
N LEU A 20 7.55 -6.13 -5.21
CA LEU A 20 7.30 -5.73 -3.82
C LEU A 20 8.48 -4.96 -3.22
N GLN A 21 9.70 -5.41 -3.48
CA GLN A 21 10.92 -4.76 -3.01
C GLN A 21 11.09 -3.37 -3.64
N ARG A 22 10.90 -3.24 -4.96
CA ARG A 22 10.99 -1.96 -5.66
C ARG A 22 9.98 -0.94 -5.14
N ILE A 23 8.71 -1.34 -5.00
CA ILE A 23 7.66 -0.48 -4.44
C ILE A 23 8.05 -0.06 -3.01
N ALA A 24 8.48 -1.01 -2.18
CA ALA A 24 8.84 -0.71 -0.79
C ALA A 24 10.03 0.24 -0.68
N CYS A 25 11.09 0.05 -1.47
CA CYS A 25 12.23 0.94 -1.53
C CYS A 25 11.81 2.37 -1.87
N GLN A 26 10.94 2.54 -2.86
CA GLN A 26 10.49 3.87 -3.29
C GLN A 26 9.53 4.51 -2.28
N MET A 27 8.65 3.73 -1.64
CA MET A 27 7.70 4.22 -0.62
C MET A 27 8.34 4.57 0.72
N LEU A 28 9.48 3.98 1.06
CA LEU A 28 10.10 4.13 2.38
C LEU A 28 10.40 5.59 2.77
N PRO A 29 11.01 6.46 1.93
CA PRO A 29 11.25 7.85 2.28
C PRO A 29 9.95 8.61 2.60
N PHE A 30 8.91 8.39 1.80
CA PHE A 30 7.60 8.99 2.02
C PHE A 30 6.96 8.51 3.33
N TYR A 31 6.94 7.20 3.57
CA TYR A 31 6.40 6.67 4.83
C TYR A 31 7.21 7.10 6.06
N LYS A 32 8.54 7.19 5.96
CA LYS A 32 9.37 7.78 7.02
C LYS A 32 8.96 9.24 7.29
N ALA A 33 8.78 10.05 6.24
CA ALA A 33 8.39 11.45 6.39
C ALA A 33 7.02 11.61 7.08
N ILE A 34 6.01 10.83 6.67
CA ILE A 34 4.71 10.80 7.36
C ILE A 34 4.88 10.40 8.83
N ALA A 35 5.57 9.29 9.10
CA ALA A 35 5.72 8.76 10.46
C ALA A 35 6.43 9.75 11.41
N CYS A 36 7.51 10.36 10.94
CA CYS A 36 8.44 11.12 11.77
C CYS A 36 8.19 12.64 11.76
N ASN A 37 7.76 13.23 10.65
CA ASN A 37 7.59 14.68 10.52
C ASN A 37 6.12 15.10 10.63
N ARG A 38 5.74 15.72 11.77
CA ARG A 38 4.36 16.17 12.04
C ARG A 38 3.87 17.21 11.04
N LYS A 39 4.71 18.18 10.68
CA LYS A 39 4.35 19.28 9.76
C LYS A 39 4.13 18.74 8.35
N TYR A 40 5.03 17.86 7.89
CA TYR A 40 4.89 17.19 6.59
C TYR A 40 3.60 16.37 6.52
N ALA A 41 3.34 15.53 7.53
CA ALA A 41 2.14 14.72 7.58
C ALA A 41 0.85 15.57 7.61
N ALA A 42 0.85 16.68 8.34
CA ALA A 42 -0.30 17.59 8.37
C ALA A 42 -0.54 18.25 7.01
N ALA A 43 0.52 18.70 6.34
CA ALA A 43 0.42 19.25 4.99
C ALA A 43 -0.09 18.20 4.00
N TRP A 44 0.42 16.97 4.07
CA TRP A 44 -0.05 15.85 3.24
C TRP A 44 -1.53 15.56 3.46
N SER A 45 -1.97 15.40 4.72
CA SER A 45 -3.37 15.11 5.01
C SER A 45 -4.31 16.22 4.55
N ARG A 46 -3.91 17.49 4.67
CA ARG A 46 -4.71 18.61 4.16
C ARG A 46 -4.86 18.53 2.64
N ALA A 47 -3.75 18.29 1.92
CA ALA A 47 -3.77 18.15 0.47
C ALA A 47 -4.62 16.96 0.01
N VAL A 48 -4.58 15.83 0.76
CA VAL A 48 -5.50 14.71 0.53
C VAL A 48 -6.95 15.18 0.66
N VAL A 49 -7.33 15.80 1.79
CA VAL A 49 -8.72 16.23 2.06
C VAL A 49 -9.23 17.23 1.02
N SER A 50 -8.38 18.16 0.56
CA SER A 50 -8.73 19.13 -0.47
C SER A 50 -8.63 18.60 -1.90
N ALA A 51 -8.26 17.32 -2.07
CA ALA A 51 -7.97 16.70 -3.36
C ALA A 51 -6.94 17.50 -4.21
N ASP A 52 -6.00 18.17 -3.56
CA ASP A 52 -4.97 19.00 -4.20
C ASP A 52 -3.79 18.13 -4.64
N LEU A 53 -3.89 17.59 -5.86
CA LEU A 53 -2.87 16.73 -6.46
C LEU A 53 -1.53 17.45 -6.64
N ASP A 54 -1.53 18.74 -7.00
CA ASP A 54 -0.30 19.51 -7.21
C ASP A 54 0.48 19.69 -5.91
N ALA A 55 -0.22 20.00 -4.81
CA ALA A 55 0.41 20.08 -3.49
C ALA A 55 0.95 18.72 -3.04
N MET A 56 0.21 17.63 -3.29
CA MET A 56 0.67 16.28 -2.98
C MET A 56 1.92 15.91 -3.81
N ILE A 57 1.94 16.17 -5.11
CA ILE A 57 3.13 15.92 -5.96
C ILE A 57 4.33 16.73 -5.46
N LYS A 58 4.15 18.02 -5.17
CA LYS A 58 5.21 18.87 -4.60
C LYS A 58 5.75 18.32 -3.29
N LEU A 59 4.88 17.79 -2.42
CA LEU A 59 5.28 17.16 -1.16
C LEU A 59 6.04 15.83 -1.40
N LEU A 60 5.58 14.99 -2.33
CA LEU A 60 6.29 13.76 -2.71
C LEU A 60 7.70 14.07 -3.21
N CYS A 61 7.85 15.03 -4.13
CA CYS A 61 9.14 15.44 -4.67
C CYS A 61 10.15 15.83 -3.58
N LYS A 62 9.69 16.45 -2.48
CA LYS A 62 10.56 16.85 -1.36
C LYS A 62 11.18 15.68 -0.60
N VAL A 63 10.52 14.51 -0.60
CA VAL A 63 10.97 13.34 0.18
C VAL A 63 11.45 12.20 -0.70
N SER A 64 11.00 12.16 -1.95
CA SER A 64 11.41 11.20 -2.98
C SER A 64 11.09 11.78 -4.36
N PRO A 65 12.09 12.42 -5.02
CA PRO A 65 11.94 12.88 -6.40
C PRO A 65 11.52 11.75 -7.37
N VAL A 66 11.93 10.51 -7.07
CA VAL A 66 11.48 9.34 -7.82
C VAL A 66 9.97 9.15 -7.70
N LEU A 67 9.41 9.12 -6.49
CA LEU A 67 7.96 9.00 -6.28
C LEU A 67 7.18 10.18 -6.88
N GLY A 68 7.75 11.38 -6.90
CA GLY A 68 7.12 12.54 -7.51
C GLY A 68 6.84 12.41 -9.01
N ARG A 69 7.49 11.46 -9.70
CA ARG A 69 7.27 11.16 -11.12
C ARG A 69 6.29 10.01 -11.36
N HIS A 70 5.78 9.38 -10.30
CA HIS A 70 4.78 8.33 -10.38
C HIS A 70 3.37 8.93 -10.48
N GLY A 71 2.42 8.14 -11.00
CA GLY A 71 1.02 8.58 -11.01
C GLY A 71 0.48 8.66 -9.58
N LEU A 72 -0.39 9.64 -9.34
CA LEU A 72 -0.97 9.91 -8.03
C LEU A 72 -2.47 10.16 -8.19
N GLY A 73 -3.26 9.51 -7.34
CA GLY A 73 -4.70 9.74 -7.22
C GLY A 73 -5.11 10.01 -5.77
N THR A 74 -6.19 10.77 -5.59
CA THR A 74 -6.84 11.03 -4.30
C THR A 74 -8.34 11.10 -4.50
N ASN A 75 -9.10 10.69 -3.50
CA ASN A 75 -10.57 10.76 -3.46
C ASN A 75 -11.06 11.51 -2.20
N ALA A 76 -10.22 12.39 -1.65
CA ALA A 76 -10.47 13.16 -0.43
C ALA A 76 -10.65 12.35 0.88
N ILE A 77 -10.53 11.02 0.81
CA ILE A 77 -10.51 10.11 1.96
C ILE A 77 -9.29 9.18 1.96
N GLY A 78 -8.38 9.40 1.02
CA GLY A 78 -7.23 8.56 0.79
C GLY A 78 -6.45 8.97 -0.45
N TYR A 79 -5.35 8.27 -0.70
CA TYR A 79 -4.50 8.44 -1.87
C TYR A 79 -3.95 7.11 -2.35
N PHE A 80 -3.59 7.06 -3.63
CA PHE A 80 -2.89 5.94 -4.27
C PHE A 80 -1.76 6.48 -5.15
N ILE A 81 -0.60 5.82 -5.09
CA ILE A 81 0.54 6.06 -5.95
C ILE A 81 0.69 4.86 -6.88
N SER A 82 0.82 5.09 -8.18
CA SER A 82 0.93 4.05 -9.20
C SER A 82 2.39 3.77 -9.60
N PHE A 83 2.73 2.50 -9.70
CA PHE A 83 4.06 2.01 -10.01
C PHE A 83 4.01 1.18 -11.28
N ALA A 84 4.51 1.75 -12.37
CA ALA A 84 4.76 0.99 -13.59
C ALA A 84 5.94 0.04 -13.34
N ILE A 85 5.64 -1.26 -13.26
CA ILE A 85 6.63 -2.32 -13.06
C ILE A 85 6.43 -3.34 -14.18
N HIS A 86 7.32 -3.28 -15.18
CA HIS A 86 7.16 -3.99 -16.46
C HIS A 86 5.84 -3.59 -17.14
N LYS A 87 5.03 -4.56 -17.59
CA LYS A 87 3.75 -4.35 -18.28
C LYS A 87 2.55 -4.27 -17.32
N SER A 88 2.76 -3.85 -16.08
CA SER A 88 1.70 -3.86 -15.06
C SER A 88 1.82 -2.66 -14.14
N SER A 89 0.68 -2.09 -13.74
CA SER A 89 0.58 -0.97 -12.80
C SER A 89 0.23 -1.49 -11.40
N TYR A 90 1.09 -1.24 -10.42
CA TYR A 90 0.76 -1.51 -9.02
C TYR A 90 0.32 -0.23 -8.33
N LEU A 91 -0.68 -0.32 -7.46
CA LEU A 91 -1.08 0.78 -6.60
C LEU A 91 -0.59 0.53 -5.18
N ASN A 92 -0.06 1.57 -4.56
CA ASN A 92 0.18 1.62 -3.13
C ASN A 92 -0.47 2.85 -2.53
N GLY A 93 -1.24 2.68 -1.46
CA GLY A 93 -2.06 3.77 -0.97
C GLY A 93 -2.54 3.62 0.45
N VAL A 94 -3.16 4.69 0.93
CA VAL A 94 -3.87 4.72 2.20
C VAL A 94 -5.23 5.33 1.98
N THR A 95 -6.27 4.65 2.47
CA THR A 95 -7.63 5.16 2.38
C THR A 95 -8.42 4.84 3.64
N ILE A 96 -9.44 5.64 3.91
CA ILE A 96 -10.60 5.20 4.69
C ILE A 96 -11.51 4.43 3.73
N PRO A 97 -12.14 3.30 4.13
CA PRO A 97 -13.08 2.60 3.26
C PRO A 97 -14.14 3.53 2.66
N PRO A 98 -14.35 3.53 1.33
CA PRO A 98 -15.37 4.35 0.69
C PRO A 98 -16.77 4.14 1.28
N GLY A 99 -17.62 5.17 1.17
CA GLY A 99 -18.98 5.13 1.71
C GLY A 99 -19.11 5.34 3.22
N THR A 100 -17.99 5.37 3.96
CA THR A 100 -18.01 5.59 5.42
C THR A 100 -17.84 7.06 5.83
N VAL A 101 -17.25 7.89 4.95
CA VAL A 101 -17.01 9.32 5.18
C VAL A 101 -16.71 10.03 3.85
N ARG A 102 -16.78 11.36 3.84
CA ARG A 102 -16.34 12.23 2.72
C ARG A 102 -15.42 13.33 3.28
N PHE A 103 -14.44 13.76 2.48
CA PHE A 103 -13.53 14.88 2.80
C PHE A 103 -12.89 14.78 4.18
N LYS A 104 -12.38 13.59 4.53
CA LYS A 104 -11.81 13.31 5.85
C LYS A 104 -10.57 12.45 5.73
N PHE A 105 -9.48 12.95 6.31
CA PHE A 105 -8.24 12.20 6.43
C PHE A 105 -7.44 12.75 7.63
N GLU A 106 -7.40 11.99 8.72
CA GLU A 106 -6.83 12.42 9.99
C GLU A 106 -5.33 12.19 10.01
N THR A 107 -4.57 13.27 10.17
CA THR A 107 -3.11 13.22 10.28
C THR A 107 -2.65 12.28 11.40
N ALA A 108 -3.27 12.30 12.57
CA ALA A 108 -2.85 11.44 13.68
C ALA A 108 -2.96 9.95 13.34
N ALA A 109 -4.07 9.55 12.71
CA ALA A 109 -4.30 8.17 12.30
C ALA A 109 -3.36 7.75 11.16
N HIS A 110 -3.17 8.60 10.14
CA HIS A 110 -2.23 8.33 9.05
C HIS A 110 -0.80 8.12 9.55
N ARG A 111 -0.35 8.98 10.48
CA ARG A 111 0.98 8.84 11.10
C ARG A 111 1.09 7.56 11.93
N ALA A 112 0.10 7.27 12.77
CA ALA A 112 0.11 6.09 13.63
C ALA A 112 0.13 4.79 12.79
N MET A 113 -0.70 4.73 11.74
CA MET A 113 -0.70 3.59 10.81
C MET A 113 0.62 3.47 10.07
N THR A 114 1.16 4.58 9.57
CA THR A 114 2.43 4.56 8.84
C THR A 114 3.58 4.05 9.72
N ARG A 115 3.62 4.44 11.00
CA ARG A 115 4.59 3.88 11.96
C ARG A 115 4.42 2.37 12.15
N ALA A 116 3.18 1.90 12.23
CA ALA A 116 2.87 0.49 12.41
C ALA A 116 3.32 -0.38 11.21
N ILE A 117 3.15 0.12 9.98
CA ILE A 117 3.52 -0.62 8.75
C ILE A 117 4.99 -0.45 8.36
N LEU A 118 5.69 0.58 8.88
CA LEU A 118 7.07 0.87 8.50
C LEU A 118 8.03 -0.33 8.63
N PRO A 119 7.95 -1.20 9.64
CA PRO A 119 8.76 -2.42 9.72
C PRO A 119 8.53 -3.39 8.56
N LEU A 120 7.29 -3.54 8.09
CA LEU A 120 6.97 -4.37 6.92
C LEU A 120 7.67 -3.83 5.67
N TYR A 121 7.53 -2.52 5.41
CA TYR A 121 8.15 -1.88 4.23
C TYR A 121 9.67 -1.89 4.30
N ARG A 122 10.27 -1.73 5.50
CA ARG A 122 11.72 -1.91 5.68
C ARG A 122 12.16 -3.34 5.35
N ARG A 123 11.41 -4.34 5.80
CA ARG A 123 11.73 -5.74 5.55
C ARG A 123 11.59 -6.10 4.07
N LEU A 124 10.53 -5.63 3.42
CA LEU A 124 10.33 -5.76 1.97
C LEU A 124 11.48 -5.14 1.17
N ALA A 125 11.91 -3.92 1.54
CA ALA A 125 12.98 -3.21 0.84
C ALA A 125 14.35 -3.88 1.02
N CYS A 126 14.69 -4.32 2.24
CA CYS A 126 16.04 -4.74 2.58
C CYS A 126 16.27 -6.26 2.54
N GLN A 127 15.22 -7.08 2.64
CA GLN A 127 15.34 -8.55 2.72
C GLN A 127 14.68 -9.20 1.51
N ARG A 128 15.48 -9.46 0.46
CA ARG A 128 14.99 -10.09 -0.78
C ARG A 128 14.27 -11.41 -0.53
N SER A 129 14.81 -12.26 0.34
CA SER A 129 14.18 -13.54 0.70
C SER A 129 12.79 -13.37 1.34
N PHE A 130 12.59 -12.34 2.15
CA PHE A 130 11.27 -12.02 2.72
C PHE A 130 10.30 -11.57 1.63
N ALA A 131 10.73 -10.67 0.73
CA ALA A 131 9.91 -10.20 -0.38
C ALA A 131 9.51 -11.35 -1.32
N ASP A 132 10.46 -12.22 -1.68
CA ASP A 132 10.21 -13.40 -2.53
C ASP A 132 9.27 -14.41 -1.86
N ARG A 133 9.43 -14.64 -0.56
CA ARG A 133 8.57 -15.56 0.20
C ARG A 133 7.14 -15.01 0.31
N LEU A 134 6.96 -13.71 0.57
CA LEU A 134 5.64 -13.09 0.60
C LEU A 134 4.97 -13.09 -0.78
N ALA A 135 5.71 -12.69 -1.83
CA ALA A 135 5.22 -12.73 -3.20
C ALA A 135 4.80 -14.15 -3.63
N ARG A 136 5.60 -15.17 -3.28
CA ARG A 136 5.25 -16.58 -3.52
C ARG A 136 3.99 -16.99 -2.76
N ALA A 137 3.87 -16.62 -1.49
CA ALA A 137 2.67 -16.94 -0.70
C ALA A 137 1.39 -16.35 -1.32
N ILE A 138 1.44 -15.10 -1.79
CA ILE A 138 0.32 -14.44 -2.49
C ILE A 138 -0.02 -15.17 -3.79
N ARG A 139 0.99 -15.41 -4.64
CA ARG A 139 0.83 -16.06 -5.95
C ARG A 139 0.33 -17.51 -5.86
N CYS A 140 0.71 -18.23 -4.82
CA CYS A 140 0.23 -19.58 -4.55
C CYS A 140 -1.07 -19.62 -3.73
N HIS A 141 -1.71 -18.47 -3.48
CA HIS A 141 -2.93 -18.33 -2.68
C HIS A 141 -2.82 -18.91 -1.26
N ASN A 142 -1.60 -18.98 -0.72
CA ASN A 142 -1.36 -19.39 0.66
C ASN A 142 -1.58 -18.19 1.59
N LYS A 143 -2.85 -17.86 1.81
CA LYS A 143 -3.28 -16.71 2.62
C LYS A 143 -2.74 -16.79 4.04
N SER A 144 -2.76 -17.97 4.66
CA SER A 144 -2.25 -18.18 6.03
C SER A 144 -0.78 -17.83 6.15
N LEU A 145 0.07 -18.28 5.22
CA LEU A 145 1.49 -17.93 5.21
C LEU A 145 1.72 -16.43 4.97
N ALA A 146 1.01 -15.83 4.01
CA ALA A 146 1.13 -14.40 3.72
C ALA A 146 0.74 -13.54 4.94
N ILE A 147 -0.36 -13.89 5.61
CA ILE A 147 -0.82 -13.23 6.85
C ILE A 147 0.23 -13.40 7.96
N ALA A 148 0.75 -14.61 8.15
CA ALA A 148 1.77 -14.88 9.18
C ALA A 148 3.05 -14.05 8.94
N LEU A 149 3.52 -13.97 7.69
CA LEU A 149 4.68 -13.15 7.33
C LEU A 149 4.45 -11.67 7.63
N ILE A 150 3.31 -11.13 7.23
CA ILE A 150 2.95 -9.72 7.49
C ILE A 150 2.84 -9.46 9.00
N ARG A 151 2.07 -10.29 9.73
CA ARG A 151 1.89 -10.13 11.19
C ARG A 151 3.19 -10.31 11.98
N SER A 152 4.14 -11.12 11.50
CA SER A 152 5.46 -11.23 12.13
C SER A 152 6.26 -9.92 12.11
N THR A 153 5.91 -8.99 11.21
CA THR A 153 6.56 -7.68 11.08
C THR A 153 5.79 -6.54 11.72
N ILE A 154 4.46 -6.57 11.67
CA ILE A 154 3.60 -5.52 12.23
C ILE A 154 3.11 -5.96 13.61
N ARG A 155 3.79 -5.47 14.65
CA ARG A 155 3.48 -5.79 16.06
C ARG A 155 2.38 -4.91 16.66
N SER A 156 1.87 -3.92 15.92
CA SER A 156 0.87 -2.98 16.44
C SER A 156 -0.48 -3.67 16.63
N SER A 157 -1.05 -3.56 17.83
CA SER A 157 -2.40 -4.02 18.15
C SER A 157 -3.50 -3.25 17.41
N ALA A 158 -3.15 -2.11 16.78
CA ALA A 158 -4.05 -1.36 15.91
C ALA A 158 -4.33 -2.09 14.59
N LEU A 159 -3.44 -2.98 14.12
CA LEU A 159 -3.69 -3.81 12.94
C LEU A 159 -4.74 -4.87 13.27
N LYS A 160 -5.96 -4.70 12.75
CA LYS A 160 -7.09 -5.59 13.04
C LYS A 160 -7.21 -6.71 12.02
N ALA A 161 -7.02 -6.41 10.74
CA ALA A 161 -7.13 -7.40 9.67
C ALA A 161 -6.01 -7.25 8.65
N VAL A 162 -5.61 -8.40 8.10
CA VAL A 162 -4.73 -8.52 6.93
C VAL A 162 -5.55 -9.24 5.86
N HIS A 163 -5.83 -8.56 4.77
CA HIS A 163 -6.55 -9.10 3.63
C HIS A 163 -5.53 -9.49 2.56
N ILE A 164 -5.60 -10.71 2.07
CA ILE A 164 -4.75 -11.20 0.99
C ILE A 164 -5.64 -11.48 -0.21
N ASP A 165 -5.31 -10.84 -1.32
CA ASP A 165 -5.97 -11.04 -2.61
C ASP A 165 -4.98 -11.62 -3.63
N HIS A 166 -5.45 -11.98 -4.82
CA HIS A 166 -4.64 -12.58 -5.88
C HIS A 166 -3.50 -11.66 -6.36
N THR A 167 -3.67 -10.35 -6.22
CA THR A 167 -2.75 -9.34 -6.75
C THR A 167 -1.99 -8.57 -5.67
N GLY A 168 -2.21 -8.85 -4.38
CA GLY A 168 -1.58 -8.08 -3.31
C GLY A 168 -2.17 -8.28 -1.92
N PHE A 169 -2.09 -7.24 -1.10
CA PHE A 169 -2.56 -7.26 0.28
C PHE A 169 -3.13 -5.91 0.75
N GLY A 170 -4.00 -5.98 1.75
CA GLY A 170 -4.56 -4.83 2.46
C GLY A 170 -4.41 -4.97 3.98
N LEU A 171 -4.12 -3.86 4.66
CA LEU A 171 -3.86 -3.79 6.09
C LEU A 171 -4.86 -2.85 6.75
N SER A 172 -5.85 -3.40 7.44
CA SER A 172 -6.91 -2.62 8.11
C SER A 172 -6.50 -2.30 9.55
N SER A 173 -6.31 -1.02 9.84
CA SER A 173 -5.92 -0.51 11.16
C SER A 173 -7.03 0.32 11.79
N LYS A 174 -7.31 0.07 13.07
CA LYS A 174 -8.28 0.82 13.88
C LYS A 174 -7.59 1.38 15.12
N PHE A 175 -7.72 2.68 15.33
CA PHE A 175 -7.13 3.40 16.45
C PHE A 175 -8.22 3.83 17.44
N PRO A 176 -7.97 3.77 18.77
CA PRO A 176 -8.95 4.21 19.77
C PRO A 176 -9.36 5.68 19.61
N PHE A 177 -8.43 6.53 19.19
CA PHE A 177 -8.64 7.98 19.04
C PHE A 177 -9.31 8.38 17.70
N SER A 178 -9.56 7.43 16.79
CA SER A 178 -10.14 7.72 15.48
C SER A 178 -11.44 6.95 15.29
N LYS A 179 -12.48 7.63 14.81
CA LYS A 179 -13.76 6.99 14.47
C LYS A 179 -13.64 6.10 13.23
N HIS A 180 -12.62 6.31 12.40
CA HIS A 180 -12.47 5.66 11.10
C HIS A 180 -11.47 4.49 11.13
N VAL A 181 -11.69 3.51 10.26
CA VAL A 181 -10.70 2.47 9.94
C VAL A 181 -9.82 3.00 8.81
N TYR A 182 -8.52 2.80 8.90
CA TYR A 182 -7.57 3.13 7.84
C TYR A 182 -7.06 1.86 7.20
N GLN A 183 -6.99 1.84 5.87
CA GLN A 183 -6.45 0.74 5.11
C GLN A 183 -5.19 1.19 4.39
N ASN A 184 -4.10 0.45 4.56
CA ASN A 184 -2.97 0.50 3.63
C ASN A 184 -3.12 -0.63 2.61
N LEU A 185 -3.02 -0.30 1.33
CA LEU A 185 -3.26 -1.23 0.23
C LEU A 185 -2.02 -1.29 -0.66
N LEU A 186 -1.64 -2.50 -1.09
CA LEU A 186 -0.68 -2.75 -2.16
C LEU A 186 -1.25 -3.84 -3.06
N PHE A 187 -1.62 -3.51 -4.28
CA PHE A 187 -2.25 -4.45 -5.21
C PHE A 187 -1.96 -4.06 -6.66
N LEU A 188 -2.21 -4.98 -7.59
CA LEU A 188 -2.15 -4.66 -9.01
C LEU A 188 -3.44 -3.95 -9.45
N GLU A 189 -3.29 -2.81 -10.11
CA GLU A 189 -4.37 -2.15 -10.82
C GLU A 189 -4.82 -3.04 -11.98
N PHE A 190 -6.09 -3.42 -11.99
CA PHE A 190 -6.67 -4.10 -13.13
C PHE A 190 -6.93 -3.05 -14.21
N GLU A 191 -6.31 -3.20 -15.38
CA GLU A 191 -6.88 -2.62 -16.59
C GLU A 191 -8.27 -3.26 -16.78
N LYS A 192 -9.29 -2.40 -16.87
CA LYS A 192 -10.65 -2.83 -17.22
C LYS A 192 -10.69 -3.39 -18.63
#